data_AF-A0A183U6N4-F1
#
_entry.id   AF-A0A183U6N4-F1
#
_cell.length_a   1.000
_cell.length_b   1.000
_cell.length_c   1.000
_cell.angle_alpha   90.00
_cell.angle_beta   90.00
_cell.angle_gamma   90.00
#
_symmetry.space_group_name_H-M   'P 1'
#
loop_
_entity.id
_entity.type
_entity.pdbx_description
1 polymer ?
#
loop_
_entity_poly.entity_id
_entity_poly.type
_entity_poly.pdbx_seq_one_letter_code
_entity_poly.pdbx_strand_id
1 'polypeptide(L)'
;MANIVEIGLSPGYLKASRHFLNSINPKANPCEDFFEFACGRWVMENKIPDDLSSFGHFAGLREKGYMSQKKNPHRRRLITFVKSIKVVWMLIGWQN
;
A
#
# COMPACT_ATOMS: atom_id res chain seq x y z
N MET A 1 39.41 0.79 11.77
CA MET A 1 39.48 0.27 10.39
C MET A 1 38.04 0.05 9.94
N ALA A 2 37.55 0.82 8.97
CA ALA A 2 36.21 0.59 8.44
C ALA A 2 36.28 -0.65 7.54
N ASN A 3 35.56 -1.71 7.90
CA ASN A 3 35.36 -2.84 7.01
C ASN A 3 34.50 -2.38 5.84
N ILE A 4 35.11 -2.19 4.67
CA ILE A 4 34.40 -1.87 3.45
C ILE A 4 33.80 -3.19 2.96
N VAL A 5 32.55 -3.46 3.33
CA VAL A 5 31.77 -4.55 2.76
C VAL A 5 31.33 -4.09 1.38
N GLU A 6 31.78 -4.77 0.32
CA GLU A 6 31.19 -4.57 -1.01
C GLU A 6 29.72 -5.01 -0.97
N ILE A 7 28.83 -4.04 -1.05
CA ILE A 7 27.39 -4.26 -1.17
C ILE A 7 27.00 -4.26 -2.64
N GLY A 8 26.24 -5.26 -3.08
CA GLY A 8 25.78 -5.33 -4.46
C GLY A 8 24.89 -4.13 -4.82
N LEU A 9 25.23 -3.37 -5.86
CA LEU A 9 24.46 -2.20 -6.33
C LEU A 9 23.32 -2.58 -7.29
N SER A 10 22.77 -3.78 -7.14
CA SER A 10 21.65 -4.20 -7.99
C SER A 10 20.45 -3.27 -7.81
N PRO A 11 19.61 -3.07 -8.84
CA PRO A 11 18.41 -2.25 -8.72
C PRO A 11 17.49 -2.70 -7.57
N GLY A 12 17.45 -4.01 -7.30
CA GLY A 12 16.72 -4.58 -6.17
C GLY A 12 17.28 -4.13 -4.82
N TYR A 13 18.60 -4.18 -4.66
CA TYR A 13 19.27 -3.74 -3.42
C TYR A 13 19.03 -2.25 -3.15
N LEU A 14 19.21 -1.39 -4.17
CA LEU A 14 18.96 0.05 -4.04
C LEU A 14 17.49 0.37 -3.72
N LYS A 15 16.56 -0.44 -4.22
CA LYS A 15 15.13 -0.30 -3.91
C LYS A 15 14.83 -0.70 -2.47
N ALA A 16 15.39 -1.81 -2.00
CA ALA A 16 15.23 -2.29 -0.62
C ALA A 16 15.88 -1.34 0.39
N SER A 17 17.11 -0.88 0.15
CA SER A 17 17.82 0.06 1.02
C SER A 17 17.03 1.36 1.22
N ARG A 18 16.56 1.98 0.12
CA ARG A 18 15.70 3.18 0.20
C ARG A 18 14.41 2.94 0.97
N HIS A 19 13.82 1.75 0.83
CA HIS A 19 12.61 1.39 1.56
C HIS A 19 12.83 1.39 3.07
N PHE A 20 13.94 0.81 3.53
CA PHE A 20 14.31 0.83 4.96
C PHE A 20 14.66 2.24 5.44
N LEU A 21 15.44 3.00 4.66
CA LEU A 21 15.79 4.39 5.02
C LEU A 21 14.58 5.31 5.19
N ASN A 22 13.49 5.04 4.46
CA ASN A 22 12.24 5.78 4.60
C ASN A 22 11.40 5.32 5.80
N SER A 23 11.74 4.20 6.43
CA SER A 23 10.99 3.66 7.58
C SER A 23 11.69 3.89 8.92
N ILE A 24 13.03 3.93 8.91
CA ILE A 24 13.85 4.01 10.12
C ILE A 24 13.80 5.41 10.75
N ASN A 25 13.62 5.46 12.06
CA ASN A 25 13.88 6.63 12.90
C ASN A 25 15.25 6.49 13.59
N PRO A 26 16.31 7.14 13.09
CA PRO A 26 17.66 6.99 13.65
C PRO A 26 17.85 7.67 15.01
N LYS A 27 16.84 8.42 15.50
CA LYS A 27 16.88 9.05 16.81
C LYS A 27 16.47 8.12 17.95
N ALA A 28 15.78 7.03 17.63
CA ALA A 28 15.36 6.05 18.61
C ALA A 28 16.48 5.03 18.88
N ASN A 29 16.61 4.61 20.14
CA ASN A 29 17.60 3.61 20.53
C ASN A 29 17.09 2.20 20.19
N PRO A 30 17.74 1.46 19.28
CA PRO A 30 17.30 0.12 18.87
C PRO A 30 17.34 -0.92 19.99
N CYS A 31 18.13 -0.70 21.05
CA CYS A 31 18.20 -1.60 22.20
C CYS A 31 17.04 -1.40 23.19
N GLU A 32 16.36 -0.26 23.14
CA GLU A 32 15.24 0.07 24.03
C GLU A 32 13.89 -0.10 23.32
N ASP A 33 13.76 0.45 22.11
CA ASP A 33 12.56 0.31 21.27
C ASP A 33 12.96 0.09 19.82
N PHE A 34 13.14 -1.19 19.47
CA PHE A 34 13.46 -1.57 18.10
C PHE A 34 12.32 -1.26 17.12
N PHE A 35 11.06 -1.23 17.58
CA PHE A 35 9.92 -0.91 16.72
C PHE A 35 9.96 0.56 16.31
N GLU A 36 10.13 1.48 17.26
CA GLU A 36 10.27 2.90 16.98
C GLU A 36 11.52 3.18 16.12
N PHE A 37 12.64 2.50 16.39
CA PHE A 37 13.82 2.60 15.54
C PHE A 37 13.54 2.15 14.10
N ALA A 38 12.94 0.97 13.90
CA ALA A 38 12.77 0.39 12.57
C ALA A 38 11.62 1.03 11.76
N CYS A 39 10.56 1.47 12.44
CA CYS A 39 9.28 1.86 11.83
C CYS A 39 8.82 3.28 12.18
N GLY A 40 9.45 3.97 13.15
CA GLY A 40 8.94 5.23 13.70
C GLY A 40 8.71 6.30 12.65
N ARG A 41 9.63 6.46 11.69
CA ARG A 41 9.44 7.38 10.56
C ARG A 41 8.25 6.96 9.68
N TRP A 42 8.12 5.67 9.39
CA TRP A 42 7.00 5.17 8.58
C TRP A 42 5.65 5.47 9.25
N VAL A 43 5.53 5.23 10.56
CA VAL A 43 4.29 5.48 11.31
C VAL A 43 3.92 6.96 11.30
N MET A 44 4.90 7.87 11.44
CA MET A 44 4.66 9.31 11.35
C MET A 44 4.12 9.75 9.99
N GLU A 45 4.63 9.17 8.91
CA GLU A 45 4.27 9.53 7.53
C GLU A 45 3.00 8.82 7.03
N ASN A 46 2.57 7.73 7.67
CA ASN A 46 1.48 6.87 7.22
C ASN A 46 0.41 6.72 8.30
N LYS A 47 -0.43 7.76 8.43
CA LYS A 47 -1.60 7.72 9.33
C LYS A 47 -2.62 6.68 8.87
N ILE A 48 -3.30 6.07 9.83
CA ILE A 48 -4.39 5.12 9.58
C ILE A 48 -5.55 5.89 8.94
N PRO A 49 -5.99 5.52 7.72
CA PRO A 49 -7.19 6.08 7.09
C PRO A 49 -8.46 5.79 7.89
N ASP A 50 -9.47 6.67 7.81
CA ASP A 50 -10.72 6.57 8.59
C ASP A 50 -11.52 5.28 8.34
N ASP A 51 -11.34 4.65 7.17
CA ASP A 51 -12.02 3.41 6.77
C ASP A 51 -11.32 2.15 7.30
N LEU A 52 -10.20 2.29 8.02
CA LEU A 52 -9.40 1.19 8.52
C LEU A 52 -9.18 1.26 10.04
N SER A 53 -9.24 0.11 10.70
CA SER A 53 -8.89 -0.02 12.12
C SER A 53 -7.38 -0.17 12.35
N SER A 54 -6.62 -0.52 11.31
CA SER A 54 -5.17 -0.64 11.36
C SER A 54 -4.56 -0.43 9.97
N PHE A 55 -3.37 0.18 9.94
CA PHE A 55 -2.63 0.40 8.70
C PHE A 55 -1.16 0.03 8.89
N GLY A 56 -0.66 -0.76 7.94
CA GLY A 56 0.69 -1.33 7.98
C GLY A 56 1.19 -1.60 6.56
N HIS A 57 2.43 -2.07 6.44
CA HIS A 57 3.04 -2.32 5.14
C HIS A 57 2.23 -3.24 4.22
N PHE A 58 1.71 -4.35 4.77
CA PHE A 58 0.85 -5.27 4.01
C PHE A 58 -0.49 -4.64 3.59
N ALA A 59 -1.08 -3.80 4.44
CA ALA A 59 -2.30 -3.07 4.09
C ALA A 59 -2.03 -2.10 2.93
N GLY A 60 -0.90 -1.38 2.96
CA GLY A 60 -0.49 -0.52 1.86
C GLY A 60 -0.20 -1.28 0.56
N LEU A 61 0.41 -2.46 0.63
CA LEU A 61 0.60 -3.34 -0.54
C LEU A 61 -0.74 -3.82 -1.11
N ARG A 62 -1.65 -4.25 -0.24
CA ARG A 62 -2.99 -4.68 -0.62
C ARG A 62 -3.76 -3.55 -1.30
N GLU A 63 -3.71 -2.33 -0.76
CA GLU A 63 -4.37 -1.17 -1.37
C GLU A 63 -3.80 -0.86 -2.75
N LYS A 64 -2.47 -0.87 -2.91
CA LYS A 64 -1.84 -0.74 -4.24
C LYS A 64 -2.33 -1.80 -5.23
N GLY A 65 -2.47 -3.05 -4.76
CA GLY A 65 -3.05 -4.16 -5.54
C GLY A 65 -4.49 -3.89 -5.97
N TYR A 66 -5.35 -3.52 -5.02
CA TYR A 66 -6.75 -3.17 -5.29
C TYR A 66 -6.88 -2.00 -6.26
N MET A 67 -6.03 -0.98 -6.12
CA MET A 67 -6.02 0.19 -7.00
C MET A 67 -5.56 -0.17 -8.43
N SER A 68 -4.60 -1.07 -8.58
CA SER A 68 -4.23 -1.62 -9.88
C SER A 68 -5.41 -2.37 -10.53
N GLN A 69 -6.10 -3.22 -9.76
CA GLN A 69 -7.26 -3.97 -10.24
C GLN A 69 -8.43 -3.05 -10.64
N LYS A 70 -8.70 -1.98 -9.88
CA LYS A 70 -9.73 -0.97 -10.22
C LYS A 70 -9.38 -0.18 -11.50
N LYS A 71 -8.09 0.00 -11.79
CA LYS A 71 -7.62 0.64 -13.03
C LYS A 71 -7.69 -0.28 -14.24
N ASN A 72 -7.90 -1.58 -14.07
CA ASN A 72 -8.03 -2.51 -15.19
C ASN A 72 -9.22 -2.13 -16.11
N PRO A 73 -8.98 -1.83 -17.39
CA PRO A 73 -10.00 -1.35 -18.31
C PRO A 73 -11.07 -2.42 -18.61
N HIS A 74 -10.71 -3.71 -18.63
CA HIS A 74 -11.68 -4.80 -18.84
C HIS A 74 -12.68 -4.89 -17.69
N ARG A 75 -12.20 -4.79 -16.44
CA ARG A 75 -13.08 -4.77 -15.24
C ARG A 75 -13.99 -3.55 -15.24
N ARG A 76 -13.49 -2.38 -15.68
CA ARG A 76 -14.25 -1.12 -15.75
C ARG A 76 -15.40 -1.20 -16.76
N ARG A 77 -15.18 -1.80 -17.94
CA ARG A 77 -16.25 -2.02 -18.94
C ARG A 77 -17.32 -2.98 -18.44
N LEU A 78 -16.93 -4.06 -17.77
CA LEU A 78 -17.90 -5.00 -17.22
C LEU A 78 -18.78 -4.34 -16.14
N ILE A 79 -18.21 -3.56 -15.22
CA ILE A 79 -18.98 -2.88 -14.17
C ILE A 79 -19.94 -1.84 -14.77
N THR A 80 -19.53 -1.09 -15.78
CA THR A 80 -20.40 -0.11 -16.47
C THR A 80 -21.54 -0.81 -17.19
N PHE A 81 -21.27 -1.90 -17.91
CA PHE A 81 -22.29 -2.72 -18.57
C PHE A 81 -23.33 -3.29 -17.58
N VAL A 82 -22.88 -3.87 -16.46
CA VAL A 82 -23.79 -4.42 -15.43
C VAL A 82 -24.62 -3.32 -14.77
N LYS A 83 -24.04 -2.13 -14.54
CA LYS A 83 -24.80 -0.97 -14.04
C LYS A 83 -25.90 -0.55 -15.01
N SER A 84 -25.62 -0.52 -16.32
CA SER A 84 -26.63 -0.20 -17.33
C SER A 84 -27.75 -1.24 -17.36
N ILE A 85 -27.43 -2.54 -17.26
CA ILE A 85 -28.46 -3.60 -17.17
C ILE A 85 -29.31 -3.43 -15.90
N LYS A 86 -28.70 -3.12 -14.75
CA LYS A 86 -29.45 -2.89 -13.51
C LYS A 86 -30.41 -1.70 -13.62
N VAL A 87 -30.01 -0.64 -14.31
CA VAL A 87 -30.89 0.51 -14.60
C VAL A 87 -32.04 0.11 -15.51
N VAL A 88 -31.76 -0.64 -16.59
CA VAL A 88 -32.82 -1.16 -17.48
C VAL A 88 -33.78 -2.08 -16.72
N TRP A 89 -33.28 -2.95 -15.85
CA TRP A 89 -34.10 -3.81 -15.01
C TRP A 89 -34.92 -3.03 -13.98
N MET A 90 -34.39 -1.93 -13.42
CA MET A 90 -35.16 -1.03 -12.55
C MET A 90 -36.26 -0.27 -13.32
N LEU A 91 -36.01 0.10 -14.58
CA LEU A 91 -37.00 0.78 -15.43
C LEU A 91 -38.09 -0.16 -15.94
N ILE A 92 -37.75 -1.44 -16.18
CA ILE A 92 -38.70 -2.48 -16.60
C ILE A 92 -39.39 -3.11 -15.36
N GLY A 93 -38.80 -2.96 -14.17
CA GLY A 93 -39.18 -3.62 -12.92
C GLY A 93 -39.97 -2.77 -11.92
N TRP A 94 -40.73 -1.78 -12.39
CA TRP A 94 -41.90 -1.26 -11.68
C TRP A 94 -43.15 -1.51 -12.52
N GLN A 95 -43.39 -2.78 -12.86
CA GLN A 95 -44.63 -3.23 -13.49
C GLN A 95 -44.93 -4.71 -13.15
N ASN A 96 -44.64 -5.13 -11.92
CA ASN A 96 -45.18 -6.36 -11.34
C ASN A 96 -45.55 -6.12 -9.88
#